data_AF-A0A1Y4DCK5-F1
#
_entry.id   AF-A0A1Y4DCK5-F1
#
_cell.length_a   1.000
_cell.length_b   1.000
_cell.length_c   1.000
_cell.angle_alpha   90.00
_cell.angle_beta   90.00
_cell.angle_gamma   90.00
#
_symmetry.space_group_name_H-M   'P 1'
#
loop_
_entity.id
_entity.type
_entity.pdbx_description
1 polymer ?
#
loop_
_entity_poly.entity_id
_entity_poly.type
_entity_poly.pdbx_seq_one_letter_code
_entity_poly.pdbx_strand_id
1 'polypeptide(L)'
;MNFDSIKKIQDVDLKNKKVLVRVDYNVPLKDGKVDNNKRIVATEKTIKHLLDNNCRIVLIAHLGRPKGKVCPEFSLAPVAAEVEKLFGVPVHFAKDCVGPEADKVVAETKNGEIALLENLRFHPEEEKNDPEFAKQLAKHGEVFVQEAFGTVHRAHASTSAIADFLPGCAGYLVQKEVEFLGKALENPARPFAAVVGGAKVSDKIMLLNNLMDKVNVLVIGGGMAYTFLKVQGHEIGKSLFDAEKEDEAKAVLAKAQEKGVKILLPVDHICGKEFAETAEPVTVEDINIPADLMGMDIGPKTMAMFREELLKCKTIFWNGPMGVFEFPNFAKGSFAIAQAMIDATKAGATTIIGGGDSVNVLKKGKFNQKELSHVSTGGGASMEFVEGKELPGLVALAK
;
A
#
# COMPACT_ATOMS: atom_id res chain seq x y z
N MET A 1 -7.08 14.42 10.30
CA MET A 1 -6.83 13.70 11.57
C MET A 1 -5.48 14.14 12.10
N ASN A 2 -5.35 14.49 13.38
CA ASN A 2 -4.05 14.83 13.95
C ASN A 2 -3.34 13.55 14.39
N PHE A 3 -2.50 12.98 13.52
CA PHE A 3 -1.80 11.73 13.80
C PHE A 3 -0.77 11.85 14.93
N ASP A 4 -0.39 13.07 15.30
CA ASP A 4 0.50 13.31 16.44
C ASP A 4 -0.12 12.90 17.78
N SER A 5 -1.44 12.68 17.85
CA SER A 5 -2.10 12.18 19.06
C SER A 5 -1.94 10.66 19.26
N ILE A 6 -1.52 9.92 18.22
CA ILE A 6 -1.31 8.47 18.32
C ILE A 6 -0.04 8.20 19.10
N LYS A 7 -0.16 7.52 20.25
CA LYS A 7 0.99 7.07 21.03
C LYS A 7 1.89 6.16 20.20
N LYS A 8 3.19 6.41 20.24
CA LYS A 8 4.18 5.56 19.59
C LYS A 8 4.63 4.48 20.56
N ILE A 9 5.03 3.32 20.05
CA ILE A 9 5.50 2.20 20.89
C ILE A 9 6.62 2.61 21.86
N GLN A 10 7.45 3.58 21.47
CA GLN A 10 8.55 4.14 22.26
C GLN A 10 8.06 4.97 23.47
N ASP A 11 6.82 5.45 23.43
CA ASP A 11 6.23 6.30 24.47
C ASP A 11 5.46 5.49 25.53
N VAL A 12 5.46 4.15 25.41
CA VAL A 12 4.72 3.25 26.29
C VAL A 12 5.71 2.44 27.13
N ASP A 13 5.43 2.34 28.44
CA ASP A 13 6.16 1.41 29.31
C ASP A 13 5.74 -0.03 28.96
N LEU A 14 6.68 -0.80 28.40
CA LEU A 14 6.46 -2.16 27.89
C LEU A 14 7.21 -3.23 28.68
N LYS A 15 8.08 -2.82 29.62
CA LYS A 15 9.03 -3.73 30.26
C LYS A 15 8.30 -4.88 30.95
N ASN A 16 8.64 -6.11 30.58
CA ASN A 16 8.06 -7.35 31.10
C ASN A 16 6.54 -7.53 30.87
N LYS A 17 5.89 -6.69 30.06
CA LYS A 17 4.44 -6.77 29.83
C LYS A 17 4.07 -7.83 28.81
N LYS A 18 2.83 -8.30 28.89
CA LYS A 18 2.18 -9.07 27.82
C LYS A 18 1.62 -8.11 26.76
N VAL A 19 2.11 -8.19 25.54
CA VAL A 19 1.79 -7.23 24.47
C VAL A 19 1.09 -7.93 23.32
N LEU A 20 -0.13 -7.50 23.02
CA LEU A 20 -0.91 -7.98 21.88
C LEU A 20 -0.57 -7.13 20.65
N VAL A 21 -0.09 -7.75 19.59
CA VAL A 21 0.40 -7.06 18.39
C VAL A 21 -0.40 -7.50 17.18
N ARG A 22 -1.09 -6.56 16.52
CA ARG A 22 -1.74 -6.80 15.23
C ARG A 22 -0.74 -6.62 14.10
N VAL A 23 -0.41 -7.71 13.40
CA VAL A 23 0.60 -7.73 12.31
C VAL A 23 0.01 -8.14 10.97
N ASP A 24 0.49 -7.58 9.87
CA ASP A 24 0.01 -7.93 8.52
C ASP A 24 0.77 -9.12 7.93
N TYR A 25 0.52 -10.33 8.41
CA TYR A 25 1.16 -11.56 7.91
C TYR A 25 0.37 -12.26 6.78
N ASN A 26 -0.34 -11.48 5.98
CA ASN A 26 -1.01 -12.00 4.78
C ASN A 26 0.01 -12.24 3.65
N VAL A 27 0.79 -13.32 3.79
CA VAL A 27 1.88 -13.71 2.88
C VAL A 27 1.43 -14.79 1.89
N PRO A 28 1.98 -14.82 0.67
CA PRO A 28 1.71 -15.94 -0.24
C PRO A 28 2.30 -17.22 0.32
N LEU A 29 1.51 -18.29 0.31
CA LEU A 29 1.96 -19.64 0.60
C LEU A 29 2.12 -20.42 -0.70
N LYS A 30 3.17 -21.24 -0.76
CA LYS A 30 3.42 -22.22 -1.82
C LYS A 30 3.80 -23.54 -1.17
N ASP A 31 3.08 -24.60 -1.51
CA ASP A 31 3.29 -25.95 -0.97
C ASP A 31 3.33 -25.99 0.57
N GLY A 32 2.42 -25.24 1.21
CA GLY A 32 2.32 -25.16 2.66
C GLY A 32 3.46 -24.39 3.35
N LYS A 33 4.28 -23.65 2.60
CA LYS A 33 5.40 -22.83 3.11
C LYS A 33 5.26 -21.38 2.69
N VAL A 34 5.86 -20.47 3.44
CA VAL A 34 5.92 -19.05 3.08
C VAL A 34 6.80 -18.88 1.84
N ASP A 35 6.21 -18.42 0.74
CA ASP A 35 6.93 -18.14 -0.53
C ASP A 35 7.65 -16.79 -0.47
N ASN A 36 7.03 -15.80 0.19
CA ASN A 36 7.57 -14.46 0.34
C ASN A 36 7.33 -13.90 1.75
N ASN A 37 8.39 -13.78 2.53
CA ASN A 37 8.34 -13.34 3.93
C ASN A 37 8.47 -11.81 4.13
N LYS A 38 8.43 -10.98 3.08
CA LYS A 38 8.66 -9.52 3.19
C LYS A 38 7.77 -8.83 4.21
N ARG A 39 6.52 -9.26 4.33
CA ARG A 39 5.57 -8.68 5.32
C ARG A 39 5.93 -9.06 6.77
N ILE A 40 6.54 -10.22 6.97
CA ILE A 40 7.05 -10.66 8.28
C ILE A 40 8.30 -9.85 8.63
N VAL A 41 9.24 -9.71 7.68
CA VAL A 41 10.44 -8.87 7.85
C VAL A 41 10.08 -7.40 8.12
N ALA A 42 8.97 -6.89 7.57
CA ALA A 42 8.55 -5.51 7.79
C ALA A 42 8.21 -5.18 9.26
N THR A 43 7.88 -6.17 10.10
CA THR A 43 7.58 -5.97 11.52
C THR A 43 8.81 -6.10 12.41
N GLU A 44 9.98 -6.41 11.83
CA GLU A 44 11.20 -6.80 12.56
C GLU A 44 11.59 -5.77 13.63
N LYS A 45 11.53 -4.48 13.29
CA LYS A 45 11.89 -3.40 14.22
C LYS A 45 10.99 -3.35 15.46
N THR A 46 9.69 -3.59 15.28
CA THR A 46 8.71 -3.60 16.38
C THR A 46 8.87 -4.83 17.25
N ILE A 47 9.00 -6.01 16.65
CA ILE A 47 9.15 -7.25 17.41
C ILE A 47 10.47 -7.25 18.18
N LYS A 48 11.58 -6.81 17.58
CA LYS A 48 12.86 -6.66 18.31
C LYS A 48 12.75 -5.69 19.48
N HIS A 49 12.11 -4.55 19.30
CA HIS A 49 11.90 -3.59 20.39
C HIS A 49 11.12 -4.19 21.57
N LEU A 50 10.13 -5.04 21.29
CA LEU A 50 9.38 -5.76 22.33
C LEU A 50 10.23 -6.84 23.02
N LEU A 51 11.02 -7.59 22.25
CA LEU A 51 11.95 -8.59 22.80
C LEU A 51 13.02 -7.95 23.69
N ASP A 52 13.59 -6.80 23.28
CA ASP A 52 14.57 -6.03 24.04
C ASP A 52 13.99 -5.53 25.38
N ASN A 53 12.68 -5.30 25.44
CA ASN A 53 11.96 -4.95 26.67
C ASN A 53 11.48 -6.17 27.47
N ASN A 54 11.92 -7.38 27.09
CA ASN A 54 11.53 -8.65 27.70
C ASN A 54 10.01 -8.85 27.75
N CYS A 55 9.28 -8.38 26.72
CA CYS A 55 7.83 -8.57 26.63
C CYS A 55 7.48 -10.05 26.35
N ARG A 56 6.30 -10.47 26.80
CA ARG A 56 5.61 -11.65 26.25
C ARG A 56 4.80 -11.20 25.05
N ILE A 57 5.16 -11.62 23.85
CA ILE A 57 4.55 -11.10 22.62
C ILE A 57 3.43 -12.02 22.18
N VAL A 58 2.24 -11.49 21.91
CA VAL A 58 1.11 -12.22 21.31
C VAL A 58 0.79 -11.61 19.97
N LEU A 59 1.05 -12.33 18.89
CA LEU A 59 0.80 -11.90 17.53
C LEU A 59 -0.59 -12.36 17.08
N ILE A 60 -1.36 -11.43 16.52
CA ILE A 60 -2.63 -11.70 15.84
C ILE A 60 -2.56 -11.22 14.40
N ALA A 61 -3.02 -12.05 13.46
CA ALA A 61 -2.94 -11.78 12.04
C ALA A 61 -4.11 -12.41 11.28
N HIS A 62 -4.20 -12.08 10.00
CA HIS A 62 -5.08 -12.79 9.08
C HIS A 62 -4.26 -13.31 7.89
N LEU A 63 -4.78 -14.34 7.24
CA LEU A 63 -4.25 -14.88 6.00
C LEU A 63 -5.38 -15.13 5.00
N GLY A 64 -5.25 -14.63 3.77
CA GLY A 64 -6.22 -14.86 2.72
C GLY A 64 -7.64 -14.37 3.03
N ARG A 65 -8.63 -15.10 2.51
CA ARG A 65 -10.07 -14.75 2.58
C ARG A 65 -10.92 -15.99 2.89
N PRO A 66 -10.83 -16.53 4.12
CA PRO A 66 -11.57 -17.73 4.54
C PRO A 66 -13.09 -17.52 4.73
N LYS A 67 -13.58 -16.27 4.73
CA LYS A 67 -15.01 -15.92 4.87
C LYS A 67 -15.66 -16.47 6.16
N GLY A 68 -14.97 -16.36 7.30
CA GLY A 68 -15.50 -16.77 8.60
C GLY A 68 -15.61 -18.28 8.78
N LYS A 69 -14.75 -19.06 8.09
CA LYS A 69 -14.70 -20.52 8.19
C LYS A 69 -13.27 -20.98 8.38
N VAL A 70 -13.08 -22.06 9.12
CA VAL A 70 -11.76 -22.70 9.24
C VAL A 70 -11.39 -23.34 7.91
N CYS A 71 -10.29 -22.87 7.32
CA CYS A 71 -9.77 -23.32 6.02
C CYS A 71 -8.28 -23.64 6.18
N PRO A 72 -7.84 -24.91 6.19
CA PRO A 72 -6.45 -25.29 6.41
C PRO A 72 -5.44 -24.57 5.50
N GLU A 73 -5.84 -24.27 4.25
CA GLU A 73 -5.03 -23.52 3.28
C GLU A 73 -4.74 -22.07 3.69
N PHE A 74 -5.51 -21.52 4.64
CA PHE A 74 -5.36 -20.18 5.20
C PHE A 74 -4.93 -20.20 6.67
N SER A 75 -4.41 -21.33 7.18
CA SER A 75 -3.83 -21.40 8.53
C SER A 75 -2.52 -20.59 8.61
N LEU A 76 -2.28 -19.97 9.76
CA LEU A 76 -1.05 -19.28 10.09
C LEU A 76 0.07 -20.21 10.61
N ALA A 77 -0.16 -21.52 10.72
CA ALA A 77 0.86 -22.46 11.20
C ALA A 77 2.18 -22.39 10.39
N PRO A 78 2.18 -22.30 9.05
CA PRO A 78 3.43 -22.12 8.29
C PRO A 78 4.15 -20.78 8.57
N VAL A 79 3.40 -19.75 8.97
CA VAL A 79 3.94 -18.44 9.30
C VAL A 79 4.67 -18.48 10.65
N ALA A 80 4.20 -19.27 11.61
CA ALA A 80 4.86 -19.43 12.92
C ALA A 80 6.32 -19.88 12.76
N ALA A 81 6.58 -20.87 11.89
CA ALA A 81 7.92 -21.36 11.63
C ALA A 81 8.85 -20.30 11.01
N GLU A 82 8.31 -19.43 10.14
CA GLU A 82 9.09 -18.35 9.53
C GLU A 82 9.37 -17.21 10.52
N VAL A 83 8.42 -16.93 11.43
CA VAL A 83 8.62 -15.99 12.55
C VAL A 83 9.72 -16.50 13.48
N GLU A 84 9.68 -17.77 13.87
CA GLU A 84 10.68 -18.39 14.75
C GLU A 84 12.08 -18.31 14.13
N LYS A 85 12.19 -18.67 12.85
CA LYS A 85 13.44 -18.55 12.09
C LYS A 85 13.97 -17.12 12.02
N LEU A 86 13.09 -16.12 11.83
CA LEU A 86 13.50 -14.72 11.69
C LEU A 86 14.00 -14.12 13.01
N PHE A 87 13.32 -14.41 14.11
CA PHE A 87 13.61 -13.78 15.42
C PHE A 87 14.53 -14.61 16.30
N GLY A 88 14.69 -15.91 16.04
CA GLY A 88 15.58 -16.79 16.79
C GLY A 88 15.13 -17.03 18.24
N VAL A 89 13.83 -16.86 18.52
CA VAL A 89 13.20 -17.10 19.82
C VAL A 89 12.05 -18.09 19.66
N PRO A 90 11.69 -18.86 20.71
CA PRO A 90 10.56 -19.79 20.64
C PRO A 90 9.26 -19.10 20.21
N VAL A 91 8.57 -19.72 19.25
CA VAL A 91 7.24 -19.31 18.80
C VAL A 91 6.21 -20.41 19.09
N HIS A 92 5.23 -20.10 19.93
CA HIS A 92 4.14 -21.00 20.28
C HIS A 92 2.92 -20.71 19.41
N PHE A 93 2.45 -21.70 18.66
CA PHE A 93 1.29 -21.55 17.78
C PHE A 93 0.01 -22.04 18.45
N ALA A 94 -1.03 -21.20 18.47
CA ALA A 94 -2.38 -21.59 18.89
C ALA A 94 -3.23 -21.96 17.69
N LYS A 95 -4.04 -23.01 17.83
CA LYS A 95 -4.97 -23.48 16.78
C LYS A 95 -6.26 -22.66 16.67
N ASP A 96 -6.46 -21.73 17.61
CA ASP A 96 -7.51 -20.74 17.60
C ASP A 96 -6.92 -19.39 18.05
N CYS A 97 -7.63 -18.29 17.83
CA CYS A 97 -7.29 -16.96 18.32
C CYS A 97 -8.09 -16.51 19.55
N VAL A 98 -9.12 -17.26 19.94
CA VAL A 98 -9.90 -17.02 21.16
C VAL A 98 -10.20 -18.33 21.87
N GLY A 99 -10.69 -18.24 23.11
CA GLY A 99 -11.10 -19.40 23.90
C GLY A 99 -9.95 -20.26 24.45
N PRO A 100 -10.26 -21.44 25.00
CA PRO A 100 -9.32 -22.21 25.83
C PRO A 100 -8.01 -22.61 25.15
N GLU A 101 -8.04 -22.87 23.83
CA GLU A 101 -6.82 -23.24 23.09
C GLU A 101 -5.86 -22.05 22.95
N ALA A 102 -6.39 -20.85 22.66
CA ALA A 102 -5.60 -19.62 22.62
C ALA A 102 -5.09 -19.23 24.02
N ASP A 103 -5.98 -19.29 25.02
CA ASP A 103 -5.68 -18.93 26.41
C ASP A 103 -4.52 -19.77 26.96
N LYS A 104 -4.53 -21.09 26.68
CA LYS A 104 -3.47 -22.00 27.11
C LYS A 104 -2.11 -21.62 26.51
N VAL A 105 -2.04 -21.43 25.20
CA VAL A 105 -0.79 -21.09 24.50
C VAL A 105 -0.23 -19.75 25.00
N VAL A 106 -1.09 -18.74 25.16
CA VAL A 106 -0.68 -17.42 25.67
C VAL A 106 -0.20 -17.51 27.13
N ALA A 107 -0.82 -18.35 27.96
CA ALA A 107 -0.40 -18.56 29.34
C ALA A 107 0.98 -19.23 29.44
N GLU A 108 1.24 -20.23 28.60
CA GLU A 108 2.49 -21.01 28.54
C GLU A 108 3.67 -20.22 27.94
N THR A 109 3.39 -19.26 27.06
CA THR A 109 4.42 -18.39 26.45
C THR A 109 5.09 -17.52 27.52
N LYS A 110 6.42 -17.50 27.57
CA LYS A 110 7.18 -16.73 28.56
C LYS A 110 7.55 -15.34 28.05
N ASN A 111 8.06 -14.51 28.96
CA ASN A 111 8.70 -13.25 28.56
C ASN A 111 9.94 -13.54 27.69
N GLY A 112 10.12 -12.76 26.62
CA GLY A 112 11.13 -13.01 25.60
C GLY A 112 10.74 -14.05 24.55
N GLU A 113 9.53 -14.61 24.63
CA GLU A 113 8.97 -15.56 23.65
C GLU A 113 7.75 -14.96 22.94
N ILE A 114 7.31 -15.65 21.88
CA ILE A 114 6.22 -15.19 21.01
C ILE A 114 5.11 -16.25 20.98
N ALA A 115 3.86 -15.84 21.14
CA ALA A 115 2.69 -16.61 20.76
C ALA A 115 2.19 -16.10 19.39
N LEU A 116 1.89 -16.98 18.45
CA LEU A 116 1.14 -16.64 17.23
C LEU A 116 -0.22 -17.33 17.29
N LEU A 117 -1.28 -16.53 17.29
CA LEU A 117 -2.64 -17.03 17.27
C LEU A 117 -3.09 -17.35 15.85
N GLU A 118 -4.09 -18.24 15.72
CA GLU A 118 -4.63 -18.62 14.42
C GLU A 118 -5.34 -17.45 13.71
N ASN A 119 -5.60 -17.63 12.42
CA ASN A 119 -6.18 -16.66 11.51
C ASN A 119 -7.48 -16.06 12.04
N LEU A 120 -7.43 -14.76 12.36
CA LEU A 120 -8.57 -13.97 12.85
C LEU A 120 -9.82 -14.11 11.97
N ARG A 121 -9.65 -14.25 10.65
CA ARG A 121 -10.78 -14.33 9.70
C ARG A 121 -11.46 -15.71 9.64
N PHE A 122 -11.00 -16.69 10.42
CA PHE A 122 -11.79 -17.90 10.67
C PHE A 122 -13.03 -17.60 11.51
N HIS A 123 -13.03 -16.48 12.24
CA HIS A 123 -14.16 -15.98 13.01
C HIS A 123 -14.90 -14.90 12.20
N PRO A 124 -16.18 -15.08 11.83
CA PRO A 124 -16.96 -14.05 11.13
C PRO A 124 -17.09 -12.73 11.92
N GLU A 125 -16.93 -12.79 13.23
CA GLU A 125 -16.91 -11.68 14.18
C GLU A 125 -15.82 -10.64 13.86
N GLU A 126 -14.68 -11.08 13.33
CA GLU A 126 -13.55 -10.21 12.99
C GLU A 126 -13.95 -9.12 11.98
N GLU A 127 -14.55 -9.51 10.85
CA GLU A 127 -14.93 -8.58 9.79
C GLU A 127 -16.21 -7.78 10.13
N LYS A 128 -16.97 -8.23 11.13
CA LYS A 128 -18.16 -7.54 11.66
C LYS A 128 -17.83 -6.50 12.73
N ASN A 129 -16.56 -6.35 13.11
CA ASN A 129 -16.13 -5.48 14.20
C ASN A 129 -16.81 -5.81 15.54
N ASP A 130 -17.00 -7.11 15.82
CA ASP A 130 -17.76 -7.53 16.99
C ASP A 130 -17.03 -7.17 18.31
N PRO A 131 -17.67 -6.43 19.23
CA PRO A 131 -17.05 -6.01 20.48
C PRO A 131 -16.73 -7.17 21.44
N GLU A 132 -17.52 -8.24 21.47
CA GLU A 132 -17.26 -9.36 22.39
C GLU A 132 -16.08 -10.20 21.89
N PHE A 133 -15.92 -10.35 20.58
CA PHE A 133 -14.73 -10.94 19.99
C PHE A 133 -13.48 -10.09 20.25
N ALA A 134 -13.57 -8.77 20.08
CA ALA A 134 -12.48 -7.85 20.42
C ALA A 134 -12.10 -7.94 21.90
N LYS A 135 -13.08 -8.03 22.80
CA LYS A 135 -12.86 -8.22 24.24
C LYS A 135 -12.19 -9.56 24.56
N GLN A 136 -12.51 -10.63 23.84
CA GLN A 136 -11.83 -11.91 23.99
C GLN A 136 -10.35 -11.82 23.58
N LEU A 137 -10.06 -11.20 22.42
CA LEU A 137 -8.69 -10.94 21.98
C LEU A 137 -7.92 -10.07 23.00
N ALA A 138 -8.58 -9.05 23.56
CA ALA A 138 -7.98 -8.14 24.53
C ALA A 138 -7.45 -8.85 25.79
N LYS A 139 -8.04 -9.99 26.20
CA LYS A 139 -7.57 -10.79 27.34
C LYS A 139 -6.12 -11.27 27.16
N HIS A 140 -5.66 -11.36 25.92
CA HIS A 140 -4.32 -11.84 25.58
C HIS A 140 -3.25 -10.74 25.64
N GLY A 141 -3.58 -9.50 26.02
CA GLY A 141 -2.62 -8.41 26.18
C GLY A 141 -2.89 -7.52 27.39
N GLU A 142 -1.88 -6.74 27.78
CA GLU A 142 -2.01 -5.58 28.67
C GLU A 142 -1.92 -4.27 27.87
N VAL A 143 -1.22 -4.31 26.73
CA VAL A 143 -1.04 -3.21 25.78
C VAL A 143 -1.30 -3.74 24.38
N PHE A 144 -1.95 -2.92 23.55
CA PHE A 144 -2.17 -3.20 22.14
C PHE A 144 -1.17 -2.43 21.27
N VAL A 145 -0.55 -3.12 20.32
CA VAL A 145 0.31 -2.51 19.30
C VAL A 145 -0.33 -2.75 17.93
N GLN A 146 -0.75 -1.67 17.28
CA GLN A 146 -1.18 -1.71 15.89
C GLN A 146 0.06 -1.64 14.99
N GLU A 147 0.38 -2.74 14.32
CA GLU A 147 1.54 -2.87 13.43
C GLU A 147 1.12 -3.31 12.00
N ALA A 148 -0.18 -3.35 11.70
CA ALA A 148 -0.73 -3.80 10.43
C ALA A 148 -1.33 -2.65 9.62
N PHE A 149 -0.49 -1.74 9.09
CA PHE A 149 -0.95 -0.58 8.31
C PHE A 149 -1.86 -0.98 7.14
N GLY A 150 -1.56 -2.09 6.46
CA GLY A 150 -2.39 -2.61 5.36
C GLY A 150 -3.82 -2.95 5.73
N THR A 151 -4.17 -3.02 7.02
CA THR A 151 -5.51 -3.33 7.50
C THR A 151 -6.22 -2.20 8.25
N VAL A 152 -5.54 -1.07 8.53
CA VAL A 152 -6.13 0.02 9.33
C VAL A 152 -7.28 0.76 8.62
N HIS A 153 -7.42 0.61 7.30
CA HIS A 153 -8.55 1.13 6.53
C HIS A 153 -9.86 0.37 6.77
N ARG A 154 -9.82 -0.76 7.50
CA ARG A 154 -11.00 -1.56 7.81
C ARG A 154 -11.36 -1.38 9.28
N ALA A 155 -12.65 -1.22 9.55
CA ALA A 155 -13.19 -1.31 10.89
C ALA A 155 -13.41 -2.80 11.24
N HIS A 156 -12.33 -3.53 11.53
CA HIS A 156 -12.43 -4.91 12.04
C HIS A 156 -12.15 -4.97 13.54
N ALA A 157 -12.58 -6.05 14.19
CA ALA A 157 -12.44 -6.22 15.64
C ALA A 157 -10.98 -6.08 16.09
N SER A 158 -10.06 -6.78 15.42
CA SER A 158 -8.61 -6.75 15.70
C SER A 158 -7.88 -5.46 15.32
N THR A 159 -8.56 -4.51 14.65
CA THR A 159 -7.96 -3.27 14.15
C THR A 159 -8.56 -2.01 14.75
N SER A 160 -9.83 -2.05 15.13
CA SER A 160 -10.63 -0.91 15.58
C SER A 160 -11.23 -1.17 16.95
N ALA A 161 -12.16 -2.12 17.10
CA ALA A 161 -12.85 -2.35 18.38
C ALA A 161 -11.90 -2.74 19.52
N ILE A 162 -10.78 -3.41 19.23
CA ILE A 162 -9.77 -3.79 20.23
C ILE A 162 -9.22 -2.58 21.01
N ALA A 163 -9.16 -1.39 20.39
CA ALA A 163 -8.67 -0.17 21.02
C ALA A 163 -9.59 0.35 22.13
N ASP A 164 -10.86 -0.10 22.18
CA ASP A 164 -11.78 0.26 23.26
C ASP A 164 -11.53 -0.57 24.54
N PHE A 165 -10.71 -1.63 24.47
CA PHE A 165 -10.46 -2.57 25.57
C PHE A 165 -9.02 -2.55 26.10
N LEU A 166 -8.05 -2.09 25.31
CA LEU A 166 -6.64 -2.01 25.69
C LEU A 166 -6.05 -0.66 25.35
N PRO A 167 -5.11 -0.13 26.17
CA PRO A 167 -4.32 1.02 25.79
C PRO A 167 -3.51 0.68 24.53
N GLY A 168 -3.74 1.43 23.46
CA GLY A 168 -3.15 1.20 22.15
C GLY A 168 -1.97 2.12 21.84
N CYS A 169 -1.02 1.63 21.04
CA CYS A 169 0.02 2.44 20.41
C CYS A 169 0.32 1.93 18.98
N ALA A 170 0.94 2.78 18.16
CA ALA A 170 1.41 2.40 16.84
C ALA A 170 2.80 1.78 16.93
N GLY A 171 3.01 0.63 16.28
CA GLY A 171 4.34 0.09 16.08
C GLY A 171 5.11 0.84 14.97
N TYR A 172 6.37 0.48 14.75
CA TYR A 172 7.26 1.20 13.84
C TYR A 172 6.81 1.18 12.38
N LEU A 173 6.20 0.09 11.89
CA LEU A 173 5.73 0.03 10.50
C LEU A 173 4.58 1.02 10.28
N VAL A 174 3.60 1.03 11.19
CA VAL A 174 2.46 1.95 11.11
C VAL A 174 2.92 3.40 11.26
N GLN A 175 3.83 3.68 12.21
CA GLN A 175 4.44 5.00 12.36
C GLN A 175 5.11 5.46 11.05
N LYS A 176 5.93 4.60 10.43
CA LYS A 176 6.63 4.93 9.19
C LYS A 176 5.65 5.25 8.05
N GLU A 177 4.61 4.42 7.88
CA GLU A 177 3.62 4.63 6.83
C GLU A 177 2.87 5.96 7.01
N VAL A 178 2.43 6.25 8.24
CA VAL A 178 1.75 7.51 8.58
C VAL A 178 2.69 8.70 8.39
N GLU A 179 3.96 8.59 8.80
CA GLU A 179 4.93 9.67 8.66
C GLU A 179 5.20 10.02 7.19
N PHE A 180 5.47 9.02 6.34
CA PHE A 180 5.77 9.28 4.93
C PHE A 180 4.54 9.77 4.17
N LEU A 181 3.38 9.13 4.35
CA LEU A 181 2.16 9.52 3.65
C LEU A 181 1.59 10.84 4.19
N GLY A 182 1.63 11.05 5.50
CA GLY A 182 1.20 12.30 6.15
C GLY A 182 2.05 13.48 5.73
N LYS A 183 3.38 13.39 5.83
CA LYS A 183 4.29 14.47 5.38
C LYS A 183 4.09 14.83 3.91
N ALA A 184 3.85 13.83 3.05
CA ALA A 184 3.61 14.07 1.62
C ALA A 184 2.30 14.79 1.34
N LEU A 185 1.29 14.64 2.19
CA LEU A 185 -0.04 15.22 1.98
C LEU A 185 -0.25 16.54 2.73
N GLU A 186 0.35 16.70 3.90
CA GLU A 186 0.13 17.87 4.76
C GLU A 186 1.15 18.98 4.51
N ASN A 187 2.44 18.65 4.43
CA ASN A 187 3.50 19.64 4.22
C ASN A 187 4.66 19.07 3.37
N PRO A 188 4.41 18.78 2.08
CA PRO A 188 5.43 18.21 1.21
C PRO A 188 6.52 19.25 0.88
N ALA A 189 7.77 18.78 0.76
CA ALA A 189 8.83 19.59 0.16
C ALA A 189 8.51 19.86 -1.31
N ARG A 190 8.62 21.11 -1.75
CA ARG A 190 8.21 21.56 -3.08
C ARG A 190 9.41 21.81 -4.02
N PRO A 191 9.28 21.60 -5.34
CA PRO A 191 8.06 21.19 -6.05
C PRO A 191 7.61 19.76 -5.71
N PHE A 192 6.30 19.57 -5.53
CA PHE A 192 5.70 18.26 -5.28
C PHE A 192 5.05 17.74 -6.56
N ALA A 193 5.47 16.57 -7.04
CA ALA A 193 4.84 15.89 -8.16
C ALA A 193 4.02 14.68 -7.72
N ALA A 194 2.88 14.46 -8.38
CA ALA A 194 2.21 13.17 -8.36
C ALA A 194 2.22 12.54 -9.76
N VAL A 195 2.54 11.24 -9.81
CA VAL A 195 2.46 10.40 -11.00
C VAL A 195 1.30 9.44 -10.82
N VAL A 196 0.27 9.59 -11.62
CA VAL A 196 -0.95 8.78 -11.55
C VAL A 196 -1.15 8.02 -12.85
N GLY A 197 -1.33 6.72 -12.76
CA GLY A 197 -1.62 5.85 -13.91
C GLY A 197 -2.62 4.76 -13.58
N GLY A 198 -2.69 3.75 -14.45
CA GLY A 198 -3.69 2.70 -14.41
C GLY A 198 -4.67 2.74 -15.57
N ALA A 199 -5.67 1.86 -15.55
CA ALA A 199 -6.53 1.62 -16.70
C ALA A 199 -7.69 2.62 -16.84
N LYS A 200 -8.34 3.01 -15.75
CA LYS A 200 -9.57 3.82 -15.77
C LYS A 200 -9.48 5.07 -14.90
N VAL A 201 -10.16 6.14 -15.34
CA VAL A 201 -10.23 7.41 -14.61
C VAL A 201 -11.08 7.24 -13.36
N SER A 202 -12.22 6.55 -13.48
CA SER A 202 -13.17 6.26 -12.39
C SER A 202 -12.50 5.78 -11.09
N ASP A 203 -11.51 4.89 -11.19
CA ASP A 203 -10.79 4.34 -10.04
C ASP A 203 -9.87 5.34 -9.32
N LYS A 204 -9.60 6.50 -9.94
CA LYS A 204 -8.60 7.48 -9.51
C LYS A 204 -9.15 8.88 -9.27
N ILE A 205 -10.45 9.13 -9.47
CA ILE A 205 -11.04 10.48 -9.36
C ILE A 205 -10.82 11.09 -7.96
N MET A 206 -11.12 10.33 -6.90
CA MET A 206 -10.94 10.82 -5.52
C MET A 206 -9.48 11.17 -5.24
N LEU A 207 -8.56 10.32 -5.69
CA LEU A 207 -7.12 10.55 -5.59
C LEU A 207 -6.70 11.84 -6.31
N LEU A 208 -7.07 11.99 -7.58
CA LEU A 208 -6.75 13.17 -8.38
C LEU A 208 -7.29 14.46 -7.73
N ASN A 209 -8.54 14.43 -7.27
CA ASN A 209 -9.18 15.57 -6.63
C ASN A 209 -8.47 16.00 -5.34
N ASN A 210 -8.07 15.04 -4.51
CA ASN A 210 -7.37 15.31 -3.25
C ASN A 210 -5.92 15.75 -3.46
N LEU A 211 -5.26 15.26 -4.52
CA LEU A 211 -3.90 15.66 -4.87
C LEU A 211 -3.84 17.04 -5.53
N MET A 212 -4.89 17.45 -6.24
CA MET A 212 -4.92 18.72 -6.99
C MET A 212 -4.67 19.94 -6.11
N ASP A 213 -5.05 19.88 -4.84
CA ASP A 213 -4.84 20.95 -3.87
C ASP A 213 -3.42 20.97 -3.28
N LYS A 214 -2.61 19.95 -3.59
CA LYS A 214 -1.33 19.69 -2.93
C LYS A 214 -0.15 19.74 -3.90
N VAL A 215 -0.31 19.25 -5.12
CA VAL A 215 0.80 19.08 -6.07
C VAL A 215 1.10 20.35 -6.85
N ASN A 216 2.35 20.48 -7.32
CA ASN A 216 2.76 21.47 -8.32
C ASN A 216 2.70 20.89 -9.74
N VAL A 217 2.97 19.57 -9.85
CA VAL A 217 2.99 18.84 -11.12
C VAL A 217 2.15 17.59 -10.98
N LEU A 218 1.29 17.33 -11.96
CA LEU A 218 0.48 16.12 -12.05
C LEU A 218 0.80 15.41 -13.37
N VAL A 219 1.48 14.28 -13.29
CA VAL A 219 1.77 13.40 -14.42
C VAL A 219 0.66 12.36 -14.52
N ILE A 220 0.02 12.26 -15.68
CA ILE A 220 -1.03 11.27 -15.95
C ILE A 220 -0.56 10.34 -17.07
N GLY A 221 -0.58 9.04 -16.82
CA GLY A 221 -0.21 8.00 -17.80
C GLY A 221 -1.16 6.80 -17.75
N GLY A 222 -0.76 5.70 -18.37
CA GLY A 222 -1.59 4.49 -18.46
C GLY A 222 -2.81 4.67 -19.35
N GLY A 223 -3.72 3.68 -19.30
CA GLY A 223 -4.97 3.69 -20.07
C GLY A 223 -5.87 4.91 -19.77
N MET A 224 -5.83 5.40 -18.54
CA MET A 224 -6.65 6.55 -18.15
C MET A 224 -6.25 7.86 -18.85
N ALA A 225 -4.99 7.99 -19.30
CA ALA A 225 -4.52 9.19 -20.00
C ALA A 225 -5.28 9.45 -21.30
N TYR A 226 -5.75 8.40 -21.98
CA TYR A 226 -6.48 8.54 -23.24
C TYR A 226 -7.86 9.19 -23.06
N THR A 227 -8.51 9.06 -21.91
CA THR A 227 -9.71 9.87 -21.59
C THR A 227 -9.37 11.35 -21.55
N PHE A 228 -8.25 11.74 -20.93
CA PHE A 228 -7.81 13.13 -20.88
C PHE A 228 -7.42 13.67 -22.26
N LEU A 229 -6.73 12.87 -23.07
CA LEU A 229 -6.40 13.25 -24.46
C LEU A 229 -7.65 13.39 -25.32
N LYS A 230 -8.64 12.50 -25.15
CA LYS A 230 -9.91 12.57 -25.90
C LYS A 230 -10.69 13.83 -25.57
N VAL A 231 -10.77 14.24 -24.30
CA VAL A 231 -11.47 15.49 -23.92
C VAL A 231 -10.73 16.75 -24.37
N GLN A 232 -9.43 16.67 -24.63
CA GLN A 232 -8.65 17.73 -25.28
C GLN A 232 -8.79 17.76 -26.80
N GLY A 233 -9.56 16.82 -27.39
CA GLY A 233 -9.84 16.76 -28.82
C GLY A 233 -8.83 15.94 -29.63
N HIS A 234 -7.96 15.15 -28.97
CA HIS A 234 -7.01 14.29 -29.67
C HIS A 234 -7.65 12.96 -30.12
N GLU A 235 -7.13 12.42 -31.22
CA GLU A 235 -7.51 11.08 -31.66
C GLU A 235 -6.81 10.01 -30.83
N ILE A 236 -7.56 9.01 -30.36
CA ILE A 236 -7.04 7.95 -29.48
C ILE A 236 -7.15 6.56 -30.09
N GLY A 237 -7.61 6.45 -31.35
CA GLY A 237 -7.87 5.16 -32.00
C GLY A 237 -8.81 4.27 -31.17
N LYS A 238 -8.37 3.04 -30.90
CA LYS A 238 -9.07 2.02 -30.09
C LYS A 238 -8.65 2.03 -28.62
N SER A 239 -7.94 3.06 -28.16
CA SER A 239 -7.46 3.13 -26.78
C SER A 239 -8.61 3.21 -25.77
N LEU A 240 -8.32 2.88 -24.51
CA LEU A 240 -9.31 2.91 -23.43
C LEU A 240 -9.92 4.30 -23.27
N PHE A 241 -11.25 4.37 -23.24
CA PHE A 241 -11.99 5.61 -23.02
C PHE A 241 -13.07 5.38 -21.97
N ASP A 242 -12.98 6.13 -20.87
CA ASP A 242 -13.96 6.11 -19.78
C ASP A 242 -15.03 7.17 -20.04
N ALA A 243 -15.96 6.88 -20.96
CA ALA A 243 -16.95 7.83 -21.45
C ALA A 243 -17.85 8.40 -20.34
N GLU A 244 -18.14 7.59 -19.32
CA GLU A 244 -18.94 8.02 -18.16
C GLU A 244 -18.23 9.07 -17.30
N LYS A 245 -16.91 9.22 -17.46
CA LYS A 245 -16.04 10.12 -16.68
C LYS A 245 -15.46 11.27 -17.50
N GLU A 246 -16.06 11.56 -18.65
CA GLU A 246 -15.64 12.64 -19.53
C GLU A 246 -15.72 14.01 -18.83
N ASP A 247 -16.84 14.29 -18.17
CA ASP A 247 -17.07 15.57 -17.48
C ASP A 247 -16.15 15.72 -16.27
N GLU A 248 -15.91 14.64 -15.51
CA GLU A 248 -14.93 14.67 -14.42
C GLU A 248 -13.50 14.87 -14.93
N ALA A 249 -13.11 14.28 -16.06
CA ALA A 249 -11.79 14.52 -16.65
C ALA A 249 -11.62 15.99 -17.06
N LYS A 250 -12.64 16.60 -17.67
CA LYS A 250 -12.66 18.04 -17.98
C LYS A 250 -12.55 18.89 -16.71
N ALA A 251 -13.29 18.52 -15.65
CA ALA A 251 -13.24 19.22 -14.37
C ALA A 251 -11.86 19.15 -13.72
N VAL A 252 -11.17 18.00 -13.80
CA VAL A 252 -9.78 17.84 -13.32
C VAL A 252 -8.83 18.76 -14.09
N LEU A 253 -8.93 18.83 -15.42
CA LEU A 253 -8.12 19.74 -16.25
C LEU A 253 -8.36 21.21 -15.90
N ALA A 254 -9.63 21.60 -15.75
CA ALA A 254 -10.01 22.96 -15.37
C ALA A 254 -9.51 23.33 -13.97
N LYS A 255 -9.69 22.45 -12.99
CA LYS A 255 -9.20 22.65 -11.60
C LYS A 255 -7.68 22.79 -11.55
N ALA A 256 -6.96 22.04 -12.38
CA ALA A 256 -5.50 22.17 -12.47
C ALA A 256 -5.07 23.53 -13.04
N GLN A 257 -5.75 24.00 -14.09
CA GLN A 257 -5.50 25.33 -14.65
C GLN A 257 -5.78 26.44 -13.63
N GLU A 258 -6.91 26.36 -12.92
CA GLU A 258 -7.29 27.32 -11.87
C GLU A 258 -6.24 27.39 -10.76
N LYS A 259 -5.68 26.23 -10.38
CA LYS A 259 -4.70 26.11 -9.28
C LYS A 259 -3.24 26.28 -9.73
N GLY A 260 -3.00 26.50 -11.01
CA GLY A 260 -1.64 26.57 -11.56
C GLY A 260 -0.86 25.26 -11.43
N VAL A 261 -1.57 24.12 -11.39
CA VAL A 261 -0.95 22.79 -11.40
C VAL A 261 -0.56 22.45 -12.84
N LYS A 262 0.71 22.13 -13.05
CA LYS A 262 1.20 21.69 -14.36
C LYS A 262 0.79 20.24 -14.62
N ILE A 263 -0.14 20.02 -15.54
CA ILE A 263 -0.49 18.68 -16.01
C ILE A 263 0.45 18.24 -17.12
N LEU A 264 0.98 17.03 -16.99
CA LEU A 264 1.76 16.34 -18.01
C LEU A 264 1.00 15.11 -18.50
N LEU A 265 0.66 15.10 -19.79
CA LEU A 265 0.03 13.98 -20.50
C LEU A 265 0.99 13.41 -21.55
N PRO A 266 0.78 12.16 -22.02
CA PRO A 266 1.61 11.57 -23.06
C PRO A 266 1.52 12.35 -24.38
N VAL A 267 2.65 12.50 -25.06
CA VAL A 267 2.80 13.20 -26.35
C VAL A 267 3.21 12.26 -27.49
N ASP A 268 3.52 11.02 -27.15
CA ASP A 268 3.83 9.91 -28.06
C ASP A 268 3.54 8.59 -27.33
N HIS A 269 3.37 7.51 -28.10
CA HIS A 269 2.80 6.26 -27.59
C HIS A 269 3.49 5.03 -28.15
N ILE A 270 3.49 3.95 -27.38
CA ILE A 270 3.69 2.60 -27.90
C ILE A 270 2.32 1.93 -28.00
N CYS A 271 1.95 1.56 -29.22
CA CYS A 271 0.64 1.03 -29.54
C CYS A 271 0.69 -0.45 -29.94
N GLY A 272 -0.46 -1.11 -29.89
CA GLY A 272 -0.71 -2.43 -30.48
C GLY A 272 -1.95 -2.41 -31.38
N LYS A 273 -2.07 -3.39 -32.27
CA LYS A 273 -3.31 -3.62 -33.05
C LYS A 273 -4.38 -4.36 -32.25
N GLU A 274 -3.94 -5.12 -31.24
CA GLU A 274 -4.76 -5.95 -30.35
C GLU A 274 -4.20 -5.92 -28.93
N PHE A 275 -5.06 -6.21 -27.95
CA PHE A 275 -4.66 -6.30 -26.55
C PHE A 275 -4.17 -7.72 -26.25
N ALA A 276 -2.89 -7.99 -26.56
CA ALA A 276 -2.27 -9.29 -26.34
C ALA A 276 -0.81 -9.14 -25.88
N GLU A 277 -0.34 -10.10 -25.08
CA GLU A 277 1.07 -10.16 -24.66
C GLU A 277 2.04 -10.27 -25.85
N THR A 278 1.60 -10.96 -26.90
CA THR A 278 2.37 -11.20 -28.14
C THR A 278 2.20 -10.09 -29.18
N ALA A 279 1.44 -9.04 -28.90
CA ALA A 279 1.21 -7.96 -29.86
C ALA A 279 2.54 -7.27 -30.21
N GLU A 280 2.76 -7.06 -31.51
CA GLU A 280 3.92 -6.31 -32.00
C GLU A 280 3.77 -4.81 -31.68
N PRO A 281 4.76 -4.19 -31.01
CA PRO A 281 4.68 -2.80 -30.62
C PRO A 281 4.89 -1.89 -31.83
N VAL A 282 3.97 -0.94 -32.03
CA VAL A 282 4.07 0.14 -33.02
C VAL A 282 4.37 1.44 -32.31
N THR A 283 5.49 2.08 -32.62
CA THR A 283 5.80 3.41 -32.06
C THR A 283 5.03 4.46 -32.84
N VAL A 284 4.22 5.25 -32.14
CA VAL A 284 3.49 6.39 -32.70
C VAL A 284 4.12 7.65 -32.13
N GLU A 285 4.86 8.37 -32.96
CA GLU A 285 5.60 9.58 -32.60
C GLU A 285 4.76 10.87 -32.59
N ASP A 286 3.45 10.75 -32.39
CA ASP A 286 2.46 11.83 -32.37
C ASP A 286 1.52 11.66 -31.17
N ILE A 287 0.89 12.74 -30.73
CA ILE A 287 -0.12 12.71 -29.67
C ILE A 287 -1.40 11.99 -30.13
N ASN A 288 -1.71 12.06 -31.43
CA ASN A 288 -2.86 11.42 -32.05
C ASN A 288 -2.54 9.98 -32.46
N ILE A 289 -3.40 9.05 -32.04
CA ILE A 289 -3.25 7.62 -32.32
C ILE A 289 -4.08 7.24 -33.56
N PRO A 290 -3.52 6.52 -34.54
CA PRO A 290 -4.25 6.00 -35.69
C PRO A 290 -5.47 5.15 -35.32
N ALA A 291 -6.52 5.21 -36.15
CA ALA A 291 -7.82 4.59 -35.88
C ALA A 291 -7.79 3.07 -35.65
N ASP A 292 -6.81 2.37 -36.22
CA ASP A 292 -6.67 0.92 -36.11
C ASP A 292 -5.83 0.45 -34.92
N LEU A 293 -5.17 1.38 -34.21
CA LEU A 293 -4.25 1.13 -33.10
C LEU A 293 -4.85 1.49 -31.74
N MET A 294 -4.32 0.90 -30.67
CA MET A 294 -4.57 1.28 -29.28
C MET A 294 -3.25 1.55 -28.56
N GLY A 295 -3.20 2.63 -27.78
CA GLY A 295 -2.05 2.94 -26.93
C GLY A 295 -1.98 2.00 -25.73
N MET A 296 -0.81 1.42 -25.49
CA MET A 296 -0.58 0.40 -24.46
C MET A 296 0.58 0.74 -23.52
N ASP A 297 1.45 1.68 -23.90
CA ASP A 297 2.50 2.26 -23.04
C ASP A 297 2.85 3.67 -23.54
N ILE A 298 3.49 4.47 -22.69
CA ILE A 298 3.97 5.80 -23.08
C ILE A 298 5.18 5.69 -24.02
N GLY A 299 5.31 6.61 -24.99
CA GLY A 299 6.42 6.63 -25.93
C GLY A 299 7.72 7.24 -25.37
N PRO A 300 8.83 7.11 -26.10
CA PRO A 300 10.15 7.57 -25.66
C PRO A 300 10.23 9.09 -25.39
N LYS A 301 9.52 9.94 -26.16
CA LYS A 301 9.51 11.40 -25.94
C LYS A 301 8.81 11.72 -24.61
N THR A 302 7.70 11.05 -24.33
CA THR A 302 6.94 11.14 -23.08
C THR A 302 7.79 10.68 -21.90
N MET A 303 8.49 9.55 -22.01
CA MET A 303 9.39 9.06 -20.96
C MET A 303 10.46 10.09 -20.60
N ALA A 304 11.10 10.71 -21.61
CA ALA A 304 12.12 11.74 -21.40
C ALA A 304 11.54 13.00 -20.74
N MET A 305 10.40 13.48 -21.24
CA MET A 305 9.71 14.65 -20.70
C MET A 305 9.28 14.45 -19.24
N PHE A 306 8.64 13.32 -18.93
CA PHE A 306 8.23 13.00 -17.57
C PHE A 306 9.45 12.92 -16.65
N ARG A 307 10.52 12.23 -17.07
CA ARG A 307 11.74 12.13 -16.27
C ARG A 307 12.36 13.49 -15.97
N GLU A 308 12.47 14.37 -16.97
CA GLU A 308 13.05 15.69 -16.80
C GLU A 308 12.30 16.52 -15.74
N GLU A 309 10.96 16.48 -15.78
CA GLU A 309 10.15 17.21 -14.80
C GLU A 309 10.24 16.61 -13.40
N LEU A 310 10.21 15.29 -13.29
CA LEU A 310 10.29 14.59 -12.01
C LEU A 310 11.60 14.87 -11.29
N LEU A 311 12.73 14.96 -11.99
CA LEU A 311 14.02 15.28 -11.37
C LEU A 311 14.12 16.71 -10.78
N LYS A 312 13.24 17.63 -11.19
CA LYS A 312 13.18 18.98 -10.61
C LYS A 312 12.43 19.00 -9.28
N CYS A 313 11.68 17.95 -8.96
CA CYS A 313 10.80 17.87 -7.80
C CYS A 313 11.54 17.45 -6.53
N LYS A 314 11.08 17.93 -5.37
CA LYS A 314 11.62 17.59 -4.05
C LYS A 314 10.82 16.50 -3.34
N THR A 315 9.55 16.36 -3.70
CA THR A 315 8.71 15.24 -3.29
C THR A 315 8.06 14.66 -4.54
N ILE A 316 8.00 13.33 -4.64
CA ILE A 316 7.34 12.64 -5.74
C ILE A 316 6.50 11.48 -5.19
N PHE A 317 5.21 11.50 -5.46
CA PHE A 317 4.30 10.40 -5.18
C PHE A 317 3.96 9.66 -6.47
N TRP A 318 4.07 8.33 -6.50
CA TRP A 318 3.71 7.52 -7.68
C TRP A 318 2.67 6.46 -7.34
N ASN A 319 1.57 6.47 -8.11
CA ASN A 319 0.49 5.49 -8.04
C ASN A 319 -0.06 5.11 -9.42
N GLY A 320 0.19 3.87 -9.83
CA GLY A 320 -0.32 3.27 -11.06
C GLY A 320 0.72 3.24 -12.20
N PRO A 321 0.74 2.16 -12.99
CA PRO A 321 1.68 1.99 -14.11
C PRO A 321 1.37 2.93 -15.28
N MET A 322 2.36 3.16 -16.14
CA MET A 322 2.23 4.01 -17.34
C MET A 322 1.77 3.24 -18.58
N GLY A 323 1.72 1.91 -18.51
CA GLY A 323 1.35 1.01 -19.59
C GLY A 323 1.00 -0.37 -19.07
N VAL A 324 0.71 -1.30 -19.98
CA VAL A 324 0.39 -2.71 -19.69
C VAL A 324 1.67 -3.47 -19.34
N PHE A 325 2.26 -3.17 -18.19
CA PHE A 325 3.57 -3.67 -17.78
C PHE A 325 3.63 -5.19 -17.62
N GLU A 326 2.48 -5.86 -17.55
CA GLU A 326 2.31 -7.30 -17.63
C GLU A 326 2.81 -7.87 -18.96
N PHE A 327 2.78 -7.07 -20.03
CA PHE A 327 3.27 -7.47 -21.34
C PHE A 327 4.67 -6.87 -21.57
N PRO A 328 5.71 -7.68 -21.84
CA PRO A 328 7.09 -7.20 -21.95
C PRO A 328 7.29 -6.05 -22.94
N ASN A 329 6.55 -6.06 -24.05
CA ASN A 329 6.61 -5.02 -25.09
C ASN A 329 6.05 -3.66 -24.64
N PHE A 330 5.25 -3.63 -23.57
CA PHE A 330 4.50 -2.46 -23.10
C PHE A 330 4.82 -2.10 -21.63
N ALA A 331 6.00 -2.49 -21.16
CA ALA A 331 6.46 -2.25 -19.78
C ALA A 331 7.49 -1.12 -19.64
N LYS A 332 8.06 -0.63 -20.75
CA LYS A 332 9.22 0.26 -20.74
C LYS A 332 8.90 1.61 -20.11
N GLY A 333 7.72 2.17 -20.34
CA GLY A 333 7.30 3.44 -19.76
C GLY A 333 7.15 3.35 -18.24
N SER A 334 6.56 2.26 -17.75
CA SER A 334 6.46 2.00 -16.31
C SER A 334 7.84 1.84 -15.65
N PHE A 335 8.78 1.17 -16.34
CA PHE A 335 10.17 1.04 -15.88
C PHE A 335 10.94 2.36 -15.95
N ALA A 336 10.68 3.22 -16.94
CA ALA A 336 11.28 4.54 -17.04
C ALA A 336 10.87 5.43 -15.85
N ILE A 337 9.60 5.37 -15.42
CA ILE A 337 9.15 6.04 -14.20
C ILE A 337 9.84 5.47 -12.97
N ALA A 338 9.91 4.14 -12.81
CA ALA A 338 10.62 3.52 -11.70
C ALA A 338 12.08 4.00 -11.60
N GLN A 339 12.79 4.08 -12.74
CA GLN A 339 14.15 4.61 -12.79
C GLN A 339 14.20 6.11 -12.44
N ALA A 340 13.27 6.92 -12.95
CA ALA A 340 13.19 8.34 -12.63
C ALA A 340 12.98 8.58 -11.12
N MET A 341 12.19 7.75 -10.45
CA MET A 341 12.02 7.81 -9.00
C MET A 341 13.34 7.53 -8.27
N ILE A 342 14.08 6.49 -8.67
CA ILE A 342 15.40 6.16 -8.07
C ILE A 342 16.38 7.31 -8.27
N ASP A 343 16.45 7.85 -9.48
CA ASP A 343 17.36 8.95 -9.81
C ASP A 343 17.01 10.22 -9.01
N ALA A 344 15.72 10.51 -8.85
CA ALA A 344 15.26 11.63 -8.03
C ALA A 344 15.63 11.43 -6.55
N THR A 345 15.49 10.22 -6.02
CA THR A 345 15.92 9.92 -4.64
C THR A 345 17.41 10.09 -4.44
N LYS A 346 18.24 9.63 -5.39
CA LYS A 346 19.68 9.85 -5.37
C LYS A 346 20.03 11.34 -5.42
N ALA A 347 19.22 12.16 -6.09
CA ALA A 347 19.34 13.62 -6.13
C ALA A 347 18.77 14.33 -4.88
N GLY A 348 18.28 13.58 -3.88
CA GLY A 348 17.81 14.10 -2.60
C GLY A 348 16.30 14.37 -2.53
N ALA A 349 15.51 13.93 -3.51
CA ALA A 349 14.05 14.01 -3.44
C ALA A 349 13.46 12.89 -2.57
N THR A 350 12.38 13.18 -1.87
CA THR A 350 11.57 12.17 -1.18
C THR A 350 10.66 11.48 -2.19
N THR A 351 10.84 10.17 -2.41
CA THR A 351 9.98 9.39 -3.31
C THR A 351 9.12 8.39 -2.56
N ILE A 352 7.83 8.39 -2.90
CA ILE A 352 6.83 7.54 -2.25
C ILE A 352 6.08 6.76 -3.32
N ILE A 353 6.13 5.44 -3.20
CA ILE A 353 5.45 4.52 -4.11
C ILE A 353 4.25 3.95 -3.38
N GLY A 354 3.06 4.27 -3.89
CA GLY A 354 1.78 3.78 -3.39
C GLY A 354 1.08 2.87 -4.39
N GLY A 355 0.24 1.97 -3.90
CA GLY A 355 -0.57 1.06 -4.72
C GLY A 355 0.14 -0.23 -5.13
N GLY A 356 -0.63 -1.33 -5.19
CA GLY A 356 -0.09 -2.66 -5.46
C GLY A 356 0.61 -2.78 -6.82
N ASP A 357 0.05 -2.17 -7.87
CA ASP A 357 0.57 -2.32 -9.23
C ASP A 357 1.90 -1.59 -9.41
N SER A 358 2.08 -0.38 -8.88
CA SER A 358 3.40 0.29 -8.91
C SER A 358 4.47 -0.51 -8.17
N VAL A 359 4.12 -1.15 -7.06
CA VAL A 359 5.05 -2.05 -6.35
C VAL A 359 5.37 -3.30 -7.20
N ASN A 360 4.41 -3.80 -7.96
CA ASN A 360 4.61 -4.92 -8.88
C ASN A 360 5.48 -4.53 -10.10
N VAL A 361 5.38 -3.30 -10.59
CA VAL A 361 6.31 -2.76 -11.60
C VAL A 361 7.75 -2.83 -11.09
N LEU A 362 8.01 -2.38 -9.85
CA LEU A 362 9.33 -2.45 -9.23
C LEU A 362 9.86 -3.89 -9.15
N LYS A 363 9.01 -4.84 -8.75
CA LYS A 363 9.37 -6.26 -8.68
C LYS A 363 9.70 -6.84 -10.06
N LYS A 364 8.84 -6.60 -11.05
CA LYS A 364 9.00 -7.15 -12.40
C LYS A 364 10.23 -6.58 -13.10
N GLY A 365 10.47 -5.29 -12.96
CA GLY A 365 11.69 -4.63 -13.43
C GLY A 365 12.94 -4.92 -12.61
N LYS A 366 12.82 -5.73 -11.53
CA LYS A 366 13.91 -6.07 -10.60
C LYS A 366 14.62 -4.84 -10.01
N PHE A 367 13.89 -3.75 -9.82
CA PHE A 367 14.41 -2.52 -9.21
C PHE A 367 14.68 -2.73 -7.71
N ASN A 368 15.80 -2.19 -7.23
CA ASN A 368 16.14 -2.26 -5.82
C ASN A 368 15.29 -1.25 -5.03
N GLN A 369 14.28 -1.77 -4.33
CA GLN A 369 13.34 -0.95 -3.56
C GLN A 369 14.01 -0.15 -2.42
N LYS A 370 15.24 -0.50 -2.02
CA LYS A 370 16.02 0.25 -1.02
C LYS A 370 16.58 1.58 -1.56
N GLU A 371 16.60 1.78 -2.87
CA GLU A 371 17.03 3.04 -3.50
C GLU A 371 15.92 4.09 -3.54
N LEU A 372 14.72 3.75 -3.07
CA LEU A 372 13.56 4.64 -2.97
C LEU A 372 13.37 5.06 -1.50
N SER A 373 12.79 6.25 -1.26
CA SER A 373 12.61 6.72 0.12
C SER A 373 11.57 5.89 0.87
N HIS A 374 10.44 5.60 0.23
CA HIS A 374 9.39 4.75 0.80
C HIS A 374 8.62 3.97 -0.26
N VAL A 375 8.51 2.66 -0.05
CA VAL A 375 7.64 1.76 -0.82
C VAL A 375 6.58 1.26 0.15
N SER A 376 5.35 1.73 -0.01
CA SER A 376 4.28 1.43 0.93
C SER A 376 3.82 -0.03 0.82
N THR A 377 3.63 -0.65 1.97
CA THR A 377 3.11 -2.02 2.13
C THR A 377 1.61 -2.04 2.40
N GLY A 378 1.00 -0.86 2.59
CA GLY A 378 -0.39 -0.71 2.98
C GLY A 378 -1.43 -1.03 1.90
N GLY A 379 -1.02 -1.12 0.63
CA GLY A 379 -1.94 -1.41 -0.47
C GLY A 379 -3.14 -0.45 -0.48
N GLY A 380 -4.34 -0.99 -0.27
CA GLY A 380 -5.59 -0.20 -0.19
C GLY A 380 -5.60 0.82 0.94
N ALA A 381 -4.95 0.55 2.08
CA ALA A 381 -4.90 1.50 3.19
C ALA A 381 -4.12 2.78 2.81
N SER A 382 -3.01 2.61 2.10
CA SER A 382 -2.23 3.74 1.58
C SER A 382 -3.05 4.55 0.57
N MET A 383 -3.88 3.88 -0.23
CA MET A 383 -4.76 4.56 -1.19
C MET A 383 -5.82 5.39 -0.49
N GLU A 384 -6.56 4.80 0.44
CA GLU A 384 -7.59 5.52 1.19
C GLU A 384 -7.00 6.69 1.98
N PHE A 385 -5.80 6.51 2.53
CA PHE A 385 -5.05 7.59 3.18
C PHE A 385 -4.75 8.75 2.23
N VAL A 386 -4.22 8.44 1.04
CA VAL A 386 -3.88 9.46 0.02
C VAL A 386 -5.13 10.04 -0.64
N GLU A 387 -6.27 9.38 -0.58
CA GLU A 387 -7.58 9.93 -0.93
C GLU A 387 -8.14 10.87 0.15
N GLY A 388 -7.50 10.94 1.32
CA GLY A 388 -7.93 11.78 2.45
C GLY A 388 -9.04 11.16 3.30
N LYS A 389 -9.28 9.85 3.19
CA LYS A 389 -10.23 9.13 4.03
C LYS A 389 -9.65 8.91 5.42
N GLU A 390 -10.53 8.89 6.41
CA GLU A 390 -10.17 8.45 7.75
C GLU A 390 -9.99 6.93 7.76
N LEU A 391 -8.90 6.46 8.36
CA LEU A 391 -8.63 5.03 8.50
C LEU A 391 -9.12 4.57 9.88
N PRO A 392 -10.18 3.74 9.98
CA PRO A 392 -10.81 3.36 11.25
C PRO A 392 -9.84 2.87 12.32
N GLY A 393 -8.85 2.07 11.93
CA GLY A 393 -7.84 1.56 12.87
C GLY A 393 -6.89 2.64 13.42
N LEU A 394 -6.62 3.71 12.66
CA LEU A 394 -5.86 4.87 13.17
C LEU A 394 -6.75 5.77 14.03
N VAL A 395 -8.02 5.96 13.63
CA VAL A 395 -9.02 6.71 14.41
C VAL A 395 -9.15 6.09 15.80
N ALA A 396 -9.31 4.76 15.85
CA ALA A 396 -9.48 4.02 17.09
C ALA A 396 -8.24 4.12 17.99
N LEU A 397 -7.04 4.15 17.41
CA LEU A 397 -5.78 4.26 18.13
C LEU A 397 -5.45 5.67 18.63
N ALA A 398 -6.10 6.69 18.06
CA ALA A 398 -5.94 8.09 18.43
C ALA A 398 -6.82 8.51 19.63
N LYS A 399 -7.68 7.62 20.13
CA LYS A 399 -8.45 7.78 21.38
C LYS A 399 -7.52 7.62 22.58
#